data_AF-A0A2N1PBE4-F1
#
_entry.id   AF-A0A2N1PBE4-F1
#
_cell.length_a   1.000
_cell.length_b   1.000
_cell.length_c   1.000
_cell.angle_alpha   90.00
_cell.angle_beta   90.00
_cell.angle_gamma   90.00
#
_symmetry.space_group_name_H-M   'P 1'
#
loop_
_entity.id
_entity.type
_entity.pdbx_description
1 polymer ?
#
loop_
_entity_poly.entity_id
_entity_poly.type
_entity_poly.pdbx_seq_one_letter_code
_entity_poly.pdbx_strand_id
1 'polypeptide(L)'
;MEKGIKALWKEEDWWAVWIGFFILIVILTQSVSREEYHDKSAWSKLETAQAGQSWVLFTNDLCVEYFFDQFNDSLINRNNFQYAAGNHKTAEALEAKGVKVEFIPKDSTDMALARGLRKNYDLSQASVFRVRCNIMDNTINAEMSENVGQFVSVMVYKVVHGFPVIPKVGKWTTNPLDALAKSGKSLIPSLLILMIILGVLTAIVIGVTKRHNVFKYLLAFVFIFILAVISYWMANQTEIKYWGLSYAMWALLVGLLVSNTIGTPGWIKPGINTELFIKIGLVLLGAEILFKKILSLGVPGLMVAWIVTPIVIIFMYMFAVRVLKMKNKNLAIIIASATSVCGVSAAIAAAAASRAKKEDLTLAVGMTLIFTVLMMFFMPLFIKFVGMNKILGAAWMGGTIDSTGAVVAAGSMLGQTAEQVAAVVKMIQNVLIGVVAFFIAIYWVTKVEAIPGHKASAMEIWYRFPKFVIGFVAASLFYSFLVVPMMGGDFRMVEAIMIDPFSSVLRGWFFCLAFVSIGLESNFRDLASRMEGGKPMYLYVIGQSFNMILTLLVAWLAFIILFPNAI
;
A
#
# COMPACT_ATOMS: atom_id res chain seq x y z
N MET A 1 -32.10 -16.22 21.24
CA MET A 1 -32.17 -14.83 20.75
C MET A 1 -31.65 -13.88 21.84
N GLU A 2 -30.41 -14.12 22.33
CA GLU A 2 -29.90 -13.47 23.56
C GLU A 2 -28.42 -13.08 23.44
N LYS A 3 -27.98 -12.71 22.23
CA LYS A 3 -26.69 -12.04 22.05
C LYS A 3 -26.92 -10.53 22.14
N GLY A 4 -27.18 -10.02 23.34
CA GLY A 4 -27.26 -8.58 23.58
C GLY A 4 -25.98 -7.85 23.18
N ILE A 5 -25.99 -6.51 23.15
CA ILE A 5 -24.83 -5.66 22.83
C ILE A 5 -23.56 -6.09 23.61
N LYS A 6 -23.71 -6.58 24.85
CA LYS A 6 -22.63 -7.15 25.68
C LYS A 6 -21.88 -8.34 25.06
N ALA A 7 -22.51 -9.11 24.17
CA ALA A 7 -21.86 -10.22 23.45
C ALA A 7 -20.95 -9.73 22.31
N LEU A 8 -21.23 -8.56 21.73
CA LEU A 8 -20.40 -7.95 20.67
C LEU A 8 -19.01 -7.55 21.20
N TRP A 9 -18.92 -7.13 22.46
CA TRP A 9 -17.65 -6.80 23.13
C TRP A 9 -16.70 -7.99 23.32
N LYS A 10 -17.18 -9.22 23.12
CA LYS A 10 -16.36 -10.44 23.14
C LYS A 10 -15.91 -10.89 21.76
N GLU A 11 -16.41 -10.27 20.70
CA GLU A 11 -16.01 -10.59 19.32
C GLU A 11 -14.69 -9.89 18.99
N GLU A 12 -13.71 -10.68 18.53
CA GLU A 12 -12.38 -10.21 18.12
C GLU A 12 -12.45 -9.09 17.07
N ASP A 13 -13.44 -9.15 16.17
CA ASP A 13 -13.62 -8.19 15.08
C ASP A 13 -13.72 -6.74 15.60
N TRP A 14 -14.47 -6.51 16.68
CA TRP A 14 -14.62 -5.17 17.23
C TRP A 14 -13.33 -4.69 17.89
N TRP A 15 -12.62 -5.58 18.59
CA TRP A 15 -11.33 -5.23 19.18
C TRP A 15 -10.27 -4.87 18.13
N ALA A 16 -10.26 -5.56 16.99
CA ALA A 16 -9.40 -5.19 15.88
C ALA A 16 -9.74 -3.79 15.33
N VAL A 17 -11.02 -3.46 15.21
CA VAL A 17 -11.49 -2.11 14.83
C VAL A 17 -11.04 -1.06 15.84
N TRP A 18 -11.30 -1.29 17.14
CA TRP A 18 -10.93 -0.36 18.20
C TRP A 18 -9.43 -0.11 18.27
N ILE A 19 -8.63 -1.17 18.13
CA ILE A 19 -7.17 -1.05 18.08
C ILE A 19 -6.72 -0.26 16.86
N GLY A 20 -7.29 -0.55 15.68
CA GLY A 20 -6.98 0.20 14.47
C GLY A 20 -7.26 1.70 14.65
N PHE A 21 -8.43 2.06 15.16
CA PHE A 21 -8.76 3.45 15.46
C PHE A 21 -7.90 4.06 16.56
N PHE A 22 -7.60 3.31 17.62
CA PHE A 22 -6.70 3.78 18.67
C PHE A 22 -5.33 4.14 18.09
N ILE A 23 -4.76 3.30 17.25
CA ILE A 23 -3.50 3.57 16.54
C ILE A 23 -3.62 4.84 15.70
N LEU A 24 -4.68 4.96 14.89
CA LEU A 24 -4.91 6.14 14.05
C LEU A 24 -5.07 7.43 14.87
N ILE A 25 -5.80 7.38 15.98
CA ILE A 25 -5.96 8.51 16.91
C ILE A 25 -4.61 8.88 17.54
N VAL A 26 -3.83 7.91 18.00
CA VAL A 26 -2.49 8.17 18.53
C VAL A 26 -1.60 8.87 17.49
N ILE A 27 -1.63 8.40 16.24
CA ILE A 27 -0.94 9.03 15.11
C ILE A 27 -1.44 10.46 14.86
N LEU A 28 -2.73 10.73 15.01
CA LEU A 28 -3.31 12.07 14.85
C LEU A 28 -2.93 13.03 15.98
N THR A 29 -2.84 12.51 17.21
CA THR A 29 -2.50 13.30 18.40
C THR A 29 -1.01 13.59 18.56
N GLN A 30 -0.17 13.04 17.68
CA GLN A 30 1.26 13.29 17.76
C GLN A 30 1.55 14.79 17.55
N SER A 31 2.44 15.35 18.37
CA SER A 31 2.96 16.67 18.05
C SER A 31 3.77 16.57 16.76
N VAL A 32 3.50 17.48 15.83
CA VAL A 32 4.24 17.60 14.58
C VAL A 32 4.85 18.98 14.61
N SER A 33 6.14 19.07 14.95
CA SER A 33 6.88 20.32 14.80
C SER A 33 7.54 20.34 13.43
N ARG A 34 7.62 21.54 12.85
CA ARG A 34 8.45 21.80 11.69
C ARG A 34 9.68 22.51 12.23
N GLU A 35 10.80 21.82 12.19
CA GLU A 35 12.08 22.43 12.54
C GLU A 35 12.72 22.93 11.25
N GLU A 36 13.20 24.17 11.31
CA GLU A 36 14.06 24.71 10.26
C GLU A 36 15.25 23.77 10.07
N TYR A 37 15.53 23.45 8.81
CA TYR A 37 16.58 22.51 8.50
C TYR A 37 17.54 23.13 7.50
N HIS A 38 18.69 23.56 7.98
CA HIS A 38 19.79 24.00 7.14
C HIS A 38 20.71 22.83 6.80
N ASP A 39 20.45 22.16 5.67
CA ASP A 39 21.45 21.31 5.04
C ASP A 39 22.65 22.16 4.57
N LYS A 40 23.66 22.29 5.42
CA LYS A 40 24.85 23.12 5.15
C LYS A 40 25.48 22.85 3.78
N SER A 41 25.41 21.63 3.25
CA SER A 41 25.97 21.29 1.94
C SER A 41 25.10 21.81 0.80
N ALA A 42 23.79 21.63 0.89
CA ALA A 42 22.86 22.09 -0.14
C ALA A 42 22.74 23.62 -0.17
N TRP A 43 22.70 24.25 1.01
CA TRP A 43 22.63 25.70 1.16
C TRP A 43 23.91 26.40 0.67
N SER A 44 25.09 25.86 1.00
CA SER A 44 26.35 26.41 0.47
C SER A 44 26.45 26.35 -1.06
N LYS A 45 25.91 25.29 -1.69
CA LYS A 45 25.83 25.20 -3.16
C LYS A 45 24.85 26.20 -3.76
N LEU A 46 23.75 26.49 -3.06
CA LEU A 46 22.77 27.49 -3.48
C LEU A 46 23.35 28.91 -3.39
N GLU A 47 24.07 29.22 -2.30
CA GLU A 47 24.72 30.53 -2.08
C GLU A 47 25.86 30.80 -3.08
N THR A 48 26.56 29.77 -3.53
CA THR A 48 27.69 29.88 -4.47
C THR A 48 27.28 29.74 -5.94
N ALA A 49 25.98 29.57 -6.22
CA ALA A 49 25.47 29.37 -7.56
C ALA A 49 25.53 30.65 -8.41
N GLN A 50 25.83 30.50 -9.71
CA GLN A 50 25.92 31.64 -10.63
C GLN A 50 24.53 32.16 -11.02
N ALA A 51 24.36 33.48 -10.87
CA ALA A 51 23.18 34.22 -11.29
C ALA A 51 22.93 34.05 -12.80
N GLY A 52 21.69 33.80 -13.21
CA GLY A 52 21.29 33.65 -14.62
C GLY A 52 21.56 32.28 -15.26
N GLN A 53 22.25 31.37 -14.57
CA GLN A 53 22.45 29.96 -15.00
C GLN A 53 21.85 28.96 -14.01
N SER A 54 21.08 29.44 -13.02
CA SER A 54 20.58 28.65 -11.92
C SER A 54 19.08 28.76 -11.78
N TRP A 55 18.43 27.60 -11.61
CA TRP A 55 16.98 27.48 -11.42
C TRP A 55 16.65 27.14 -9.98
N VAL A 56 15.61 27.75 -9.44
CA VAL A 56 15.03 27.38 -8.13
C VAL A 56 13.60 26.89 -8.33
N LEU A 57 13.35 25.64 -7.95
CA LEU A 57 12.09 24.95 -8.16
C LEU A 57 11.33 24.80 -6.86
N PHE A 58 10.07 25.22 -6.86
CA PHE A 58 9.14 25.02 -5.75
C PHE A 58 7.99 24.12 -6.16
N THR A 59 7.79 23.02 -5.43
CA THR A 59 6.67 22.09 -5.68
C THR A 59 5.51 22.29 -4.71
N ASN A 60 5.67 23.15 -3.70
CA ASN A 60 4.66 23.38 -2.66
C ASN A 60 4.78 24.83 -2.14
N ASP A 61 3.64 25.50 -1.97
CA ASP A 61 3.50 26.87 -1.48
C ASP A 61 4.07 27.06 -0.07
N LEU A 62 3.95 26.07 0.83
CA LEU A 62 4.59 26.17 2.15
C LEU A 62 6.12 26.19 2.06
N CYS A 63 6.71 25.48 1.09
CA CYS A 63 8.15 25.51 0.95
C CYS A 63 8.63 26.91 0.55
N VAL A 64 7.79 27.70 -0.13
CA VAL A 64 8.09 29.09 -0.48
C VAL A 64 8.23 29.93 0.78
N GLU A 65 7.25 29.88 1.69
CA GLU A 65 7.30 30.64 2.95
C GLU A 65 8.54 30.31 3.77
N TYR A 66 8.77 29.01 4.07
CA TYR A 66 9.92 28.61 4.89
C TYR A 66 11.26 28.88 4.22
N PHE A 67 11.34 28.75 2.90
CA PHE A 67 12.55 29.09 2.18
C PHE A 67 12.89 30.55 2.40
N PHE A 68 11.95 31.46 2.13
CA PHE A 68 12.17 32.91 2.24
C PHE A 68 12.32 33.41 3.68
N ASP A 69 11.74 32.73 4.67
CA ASP A 69 11.96 33.06 6.08
C ASP A 69 13.39 32.71 6.55
N GLN A 70 13.98 31.64 6.00
CA GLN A 70 15.39 31.28 6.22
C GLN A 70 16.36 31.99 5.26
N PHE A 71 15.82 32.63 4.22
CA PHE A 71 16.59 33.29 3.18
C PHE A 71 16.98 34.70 3.64
N ASN A 72 18.26 34.90 3.96
CA ASN A 72 18.76 36.22 4.31
C ASN A 72 18.77 37.10 3.05
N ASP A 73 18.11 38.27 3.09
CA ASP A 73 17.95 39.19 1.94
C ASP A 73 19.28 39.68 1.33
N SER A 74 20.41 39.45 2.02
CA SER A 74 21.74 39.90 1.62
C SER A 74 22.56 38.89 0.77
N LEU A 75 22.20 37.61 0.70
CA LEU A 75 23.07 36.57 0.12
C LEU A 75 22.71 36.17 -1.32
N ILE A 76 21.44 36.32 -1.73
CA ILE A 76 20.97 36.01 -3.08
C ILE A 76 19.97 37.09 -3.49
N ASN A 77 20.29 37.85 -4.54
CA ASN A 77 19.37 38.83 -5.10
C ASN A 77 18.15 38.09 -5.70
N ARG A 78 16.93 38.40 -5.24
CA ARG A 78 15.67 37.70 -5.64
C ARG A 78 15.42 37.69 -7.15
N ASN A 79 16.10 38.55 -7.91
CA ASN A 79 16.01 38.65 -9.37
C ASN A 79 17.12 37.93 -10.14
N ASN A 80 18.06 37.27 -9.45
CA ASN A 80 19.23 36.64 -10.08
C ASN A 80 19.03 35.16 -10.44
N PHE A 81 17.97 34.53 -9.93
CA PHE A 81 17.65 33.13 -10.20
C PHE A 81 16.40 33.02 -11.08
N GLN A 82 16.33 31.95 -11.86
CA GLN A 82 15.14 31.58 -12.62
C GLN A 82 14.22 30.74 -11.73
N TYR A 83 12.96 31.14 -11.56
CA TYR A 83 12.04 30.45 -10.64
C TYR A 83 10.98 29.67 -11.40
N ALA A 84 10.70 28.45 -10.95
CA ALA A 84 9.60 27.67 -11.47
C ALA A 84 8.73 27.11 -10.35
N ALA A 85 7.43 27.14 -10.57
CA ALA A 85 6.42 26.71 -9.61
C ALA A 85 5.68 25.48 -10.13
N GLY A 86 5.47 24.47 -9.29
CA GLY A 86 4.78 23.24 -9.66
C GLY A 86 3.30 23.41 -9.96
N ASN A 87 2.68 24.51 -9.52
CA ASN A 87 1.27 24.83 -9.77
C ASN A 87 1.02 26.34 -9.56
N HIS A 88 -0.17 26.81 -9.95
CA HIS A 88 -0.58 28.21 -9.82
C HIS A 88 -0.56 28.73 -8.37
N LYS A 89 -0.98 27.92 -7.39
CA LYS A 89 -0.98 28.33 -5.97
C LYS A 89 0.43 28.59 -5.44
N THR A 90 1.39 27.75 -5.83
CA THR A 90 2.81 27.94 -5.51
C THR A 90 3.39 29.16 -6.25
N ALA A 91 2.93 29.43 -7.48
CA ALA A 91 3.34 30.62 -8.21
C ALA A 91 2.84 31.91 -7.53
N GLU A 92 1.57 31.94 -7.13
CA GLU A 92 0.99 33.05 -6.35
C GLU A 92 1.76 33.29 -5.04
N ALA A 93 2.16 32.23 -4.34
CA ALA A 93 2.98 32.35 -3.13
C ALA A 93 4.37 32.96 -3.40
N LEU A 94 5.00 32.63 -4.54
CA LEU A 94 6.28 33.22 -4.96
C LEU A 94 6.11 34.69 -5.36
N GLU A 95 5.07 35.00 -6.12
CA GLU A 95 4.75 36.37 -6.54
C GLU A 95 4.43 37.26 -5.33
N ALA A 96 3.75 36.74 -4.30
CA ALA A 96 3.52 37.43 -3.04
C ALA A 96 4.82 37.74 -2.27
N LYS A 97 5.88 36.97 -2.50
CA LYS A 97 7.24 37.23 -1.98
C LYS A 97 8.07 38.12 -2.93
N GLY A 98 7.46 38.69 -3.97
CA GLY A 98 8.11 39.59 -4.93
C GLY A 98 9.00 38.88 -5.94
N VAL A 99 8.80 37.58 -6.15
CA VAL A 99 9.58 36.75 -7.08
C VAL A 99 8.80 36.52 -8.36
N LYS A 100 9.42 36.81 -9.51
CA LYS A 100 8.82 36.51 -10.81
C LYS A 100 9.00 35.03 -11.15
N VAL A 101 7.88 34.35 -11.40
CA VAL A 101 7.88 32.94 -11.83
C VAL A 101 8.01 32.86 -13.35
N GLU A 102 9.01 32.14 -13.84
CA GLU A 102 9.32 32.00 -15.27
C GLU A 102 8.62 30.80 -15.91
N PHE A 103 8.27 29.81 -15.12
CA PHE A 103 7.62 28.62 -15.61
C PHE A 103 6.62 28.02 -14.63
N ILE A 104 5.43 27.73 -15.14
CA ILE A 104 4.37 27.00 -14.47
C ILE A 104 3.91 25.90 -15.45
N PRO A 105 3.89 24.63 -15.05
CA PRO A 105 3.41 23.57 -15.91
C PRO A 105 1.90 23.66 -16.07
N LYS A 106 1.40 23.25 -17.24
CA LYS A 106 -0.03 23.21 -17.55
C LYS A 106 -0.78 22.23 -16.63
N ASP A 107 -0.14 21.11 -16.32
CA ASP A 107 -0.62 20.13 -15.35
C ASP A 107 0.10 20.33 -14.02
N SER A 108 -0.64 20.47 -12.92
CA SER A 108 -0.12 20.75 -11.57
C SER A 108 0.60 19.56 -10.92
N THR A 109 1.61 18.99 -11.61
CA THR A 109 2.40 17.84 -11.14
C THR A 109 3.89 18.13 -11.20
N ASP A 110 4.65 17.59 -10.23
CA ASP A 110 6.10 17.74 -10.15
C ASP A 110 6.84 17.25 -11.42
N MET A 111 6.28 16.26 -12.13
CA MET A 111 6.83 15.78 -13.40
C MET A 111 6.57 16.74 -14.56
N ALA A 112 5.36 17.31 -14.64
CA ALA A 112 5.05 18.30 -15.67
C ALA A 112 5.93 19.54 -15.49
N LEU A 113 6.26 19.90 -14.25
CA LEU A 113 7.27 20.90 -13.94
C LEU A 113 8.63 20.53 -14.54
N ALA A 114 9.19 19.38 -14.18
CA ALA A 114 10.51 18.94 -14.67
C ALA A 114 10.59 18.79 -16.19
N ARG A 115 9.62 18.10 -16.80
CA ARG A 115 9.58 17.90 -18.25
C ARG A 115 9.34 19.20 -19.01
N GLY A 116 8.46 20.05 -18.49
CA GLY A 116 8.18 21.35 -19.07
C GLY A 116 9.42 22.24 -19.07
N LEU A 117 10.17 22.24 -17.96
CA LEU A 117 11.45 22.95 -17.87
C LEU A 117 12.48 22.42 -18.87
N ARG A 118 12.71 21.10 -18.88
CA ARG A 118 13.65 20.46 -19.81
C ARG A 118 13.28 20.65 -21.29
N LYS A 119 11.99 20.79 -21.58
CA LYS A 119 11.51 21.01 -22.95
C LYS A 119 11.67 22.46 -23.39
N ASN A 120 11.45 23.40 -22.48
CA ASN A 120 11.39 24.82 -22.81
C ASN A 120 12.73 25.55 -22.59
N TYR A 121 13.66 24.95 -21.83
CA TYR A 121 14.93 25.56 -21.46
C TYR A 121 16.09 24.55 -21.58
N ASP A 122 17.27 25.04 -21.99
CA ASP A 122 18.50 24.23 -21.97
C ASP A 122 19.08 24.22 -20.55
N LEU A 123 19.05 23.05 -19.92
CA LEU A 123 19.51 22.85 -18.55
C LEU A 123 20.84 22.09 -18.47
N SER A 124 21.45 21.75 -19.60
CA SER A 124 22.63 20.88 -19.66
C SER A 124 23.83 21.39 -18.86
N GLN A 125 23.95 22.72 -18.70
CA GLN A 125 24.96 23.40 -17.89
C GLN A 125 24.38 24.12 -16.67
N ALA A 126 23.06 24.06 -16.47
CA ALA A 126 22.38 24.80 -15.41
C ALA A 126 22.48 24.10 -14.05
N SER A 127 22.52 24.91 -12.98
CA SER A 127 22.37 24.42 -11.60
C SER A 127 20.92 24.54 -11.17
N VAL A 128 20.26 23.41 -10.97
CA VAL A 128 18.85 23.34 -10.58
C VAL A 128 18.76 22.99 -9.10
N PHE A 129 18.20 23.90 -8.32
CA PHE A 129 17.94 23.77 -6.90
C PHE A 129 16.46 23.49 -6.68
N ARG A 130 16.13 22.27 -6.29
CA ARG A 130 14.78 21.95 -5.85
C ARG A 130 14.64 22.26 -4.37
N VAL A 131 13.83 23.26 -4.07
CA VAL A 131 13.40 23.52 -2.70
C VAL A 131 12.30 22.53 -2.35
N ARG A 132 12.54 21.73 -1.31
CA ARG A 132 11.58 20.75 -0.82
C ARG A 132 11.37 20.86 0.67
N CYS A 133 10.18 20.42 1.05
CA CYS A 133 9.80 20.12 2.40
C CYS A 133 10.06 18.61 2.66
N ASN A 134 9.82 18.06 3.86
CA ASN A 134 10.11 16.66 4.22
C ASN A 134 9.40 15.55 3.37
N ILE A 135 8.81 15.91 2.24
CA ILE A 135 8.24 15.01 1.25
C ILE A 135 9.39 14.42 0.42
N MET A 136 9.56 13.10 0.48
CA MET A 136 10.45 12.37 -0.45
C MET A 136 9.73 12.19 -1.79
N ASP A 137 9.96 13.09 -2.73
CA ASP A 137 9.63 12.84 -4.15
C ASP A 137 10.91 12.51 -4.90
N ASN A 138 11.27 11.22 -4.91
CA ASN A 138 12.40 10.70 -5.69
C ASN A 138 12.18 10.88 -7.20
N THR A 139 10.93 11.06 -7.62
CA THR A 139 10.42 11.14 -8.99
C THR A 139 11.03 12.30 -9.79
N ILE A 140 10.85 13.54 -9.31
CA ILE A 140 11.43 14.74 -9.94
C ILE A 140 12.95 14.78 -9.76
N ASN A 141 13.48 14.19 -8.69
CA ASN A 141 14.93 14.11 -8.49
C ASN A 141 15.58 13.22 -9.55
N ALA A 142 14.98 12.07 -9.86
CA ALA A 142 15.43 11.20 -10.94
C ALA A 142 15.31 11.89 -12.30
N GLU A 143 14.14 12.47 -12.61
CA GLU A 143 13.89 13.15 -13.90
C GLU A 143 14.81 14.36 -14.14
N MET A 144 15.12 15.13 -13.09
CA MET A 144 16.01 16.30 -13.18
C MET A 144 17.49 15.96 -12.98
N SER A 145 17.82 14.78 -12.46
CA SER A 145 19.22 14.32 -12.41
C SER A 145 19.76 13.92 -13.77
N GLU A 146 18.88 13.64 -14.73
CA GLU A 146 19.26 13.36 -16.13
C GLU A 146 19.32 14.66 -16.95
N ASN A 147 20.47 14.95 -17.55
CA ASN A 147 20.72 16.09 -18.46
C ASN A 147 20.60 17.48 -17.82
N VAL A 148 20.93 17.60 -16.54
CA VAL A 148 21.13 18.88 -15.86
C VAL A 148 22.57 18.94 -15.38
N GLY A 149 23.23 20.10 -15.49
CA GLY A 149 24.62 20.27 -15.06
C GLY A 149 24.80 19.93 -13.57
N GLN A 150 23.89 20.42 -12.73
CA GLN A 150 23.84 20.06 -11.33
C GLN A 150 22.39 20.06 -10.81
N PHE A 151 21.98 19.00 -10.13
CA PHE A 151 20.70 18.97 -9.42
C PHE A 151 20.92 18.83 -7.92
N VAL A 152 20.43 19.81 -7.14
CA VAL A 152 20.57 19.85 -5.68
C VAL A 152 19.19 19.96 -5.06
N SER A 153 18.89 19.10 -4.10
CA SER A 153 17.66 19.19 -3.34
C SER A 153 17.90 19.89 -2.01
N VAL A 154 17.37 21.11 -1.87
CA VAL A 154 17.47 21.93 -0.67
C VAL A 154 16.26 21.64 0.20
N MET A 155 16.47 20.98 1.34
CA MET A 155 15.42 20.82 2.34
C MET A 155 15.36 22.09 3.19
N VAL A 156 14.19 22.70 3.32
CA VAL A 156 13.99 23.93 4.11
C VAL A 156 13.44 23.67 5.50
N TYR A 157 12.65 22.61 5.68
CA TYR A 157 12.25 22.17 7.01
C TYR A 157 12.19 20.66 7.08
N LYS A 158 12.47 20.15 8.28
CA LYS A 158 12.28 18.76 8.64
C LYS A 158 11.02 18.66 9.48
N VAL A 159 10.15 17.71 9.13
CA VAL A 159 9.05 17.37 10.04
C VAL A 159 9.65 16.52 11.15
N VAL A 160 9.54 17.03 12.37
CA VAL A 160 9.91 16.30 13.58
C VAL A 160 8.63 15.81 14.23
N HIS A 161 8.55 14.49 14.34
CA HIS A 161 7.44 13.80 14.96
C HIS A 161 7.69 13.72 16.47
N GLY A 162 6.65 13.98 17.25
CA GLY A 162 6.67 13.85 18.71
C GLY A 162 6.87 12.40 19.17
N PHE A 163 6.51 11.43 18.31
CA PHE A 163 6.85 10.03 18.50
C PHE A 163 8.03 9.64 17.60
N PRO A 164 8.94 8.76 18.08
CA PRO A 164 9.95 8.18 17.21
C PRO A 164 9.28 7.46 16.03
N VAL A 165 9.75 7.73 14.82
CA VAL A 165 9.27 7.08 13.60
C VAL A 165 9.45 5.57 13.74
N ILE A 166 8.46 4.83 13.25
CA ILE A 166 8.44 3.37 13.37
C ILE A 166 9.61 2.79 12.59
N PRO A 167 10.40 1.89 13.20
CA PRO A 167 11.59 1.39 12.57
C PRO A 167 11.27 0.59 11.31
N LYS A 168 12.00 0.92 10.24
CA LYS A 168 12.05 0.14 9.01
C LYS A 168 13.35 -0.66 9.00
N VAL A 169 13.27 -1.95 8.69
CA VAL A 169 14.47 -2.78 8.52
C VAL A 169 15.29 -2.20 7.36
N GLY A 170 16.60 -2.04 7.57
CA GLY A 170 17.49 -1.41 6.59
C GLY A 170 17.62 -2.22 5.30
N LYS A 171 17.92 -1.53 4.19
CA LYS A 171 18.32 -2.18 2.94
C LYS A 171 19.76 -2.68 3.04
N TRP A 172 20.05 -3.78 2.35
CA TRP A 172 21.41 -4.30 2.21
C TRP A 172 21.67 -4.72 0.76
N THR A 173 22.94 -5.00 0.43
CA THR A 173 23.40 -5.43 -0.90
C THR A 173 24.28 -6.68 -0.78
N THR A 174 25.54 -6.54 -0.37
CA THR A 174 26.47 -7.66 -0.29
C THR A 174 26.61 -8.17 1.14
N ASN A 175 26.74 -7.26 2.12
CA ASN A 175 26.82 -7.61 3.53
C ASN A 175 25.44 -7.52 4.19
N PRO A 176 24.85 -8.63 4.67
CA PRO A 176 23.55 -8.60 5.31
C PRO A 176 23.52 -7.86 6.66
N LEU A 177 24.68 -7.69 7.31
CA LEU A 177 24.82 -6.92 8.55
C LEU A 177 24.70 -5.42 8.31
N ASP A 178 24.85 -4.94 7.06
CA ASP A 178 24.62 -3.55 6.71
C ASP A 178 23.19 -3.10 6.99
N ALA A 179 22.22 -4.02 6.89
CA ALA A 179 20.83 -3.74 7.25
C ALA A 179 20.65 -3.35 8.72
N LEU A 180 21.55 -3.83 9.59
CA LEU A 180 21.58 -3.54 11.02
C LEU A 180 22.47 -2.32 11.33
N ALA A 181 23.57 -2.12 10.59
CA ALA A 181 24.54 -1.05 10.83
C ALA A 181 24.16 0.30 10.18
N LYS A 182 23.62 0.30 8.94
CA LYS A 182 23.26 1.52 8.19
C LYS A 182 21.94 2.15 8.63
N SER A 183 21.08 1.42 9.35
CA SER A 183 19.86 1.99 9.95
C SER A 183 20.13 2.84 11.22
N GLY A 184 21.39 3.06 11.57
CA GLY A 184 21.79 3.82 12.75
C GLY A 184 21.89 2.96 14.02
N LYS A 185 22.60 3.46 15.04
CA LYS A 185 22.87 2.75 16.32
C LYS A 185 21.60 2.36 17.11
N SER A 186 20.40 2.77 16.67
CA SER A 186 19.13 2.60 17.37
C SER A 186 18.17 1.56 16.76
N LEU A 187 18.52 0.85 15.67
CA LEU A 187 17.58 -0.07 15.02
C LEU A 187 17.13 -1.21 15.95
N ILE A 188 18.07 -1.95 16.57
CA ILE A 188 17.72 -3.09 17.43
C ILE A 188 16.86 -2.64 18.63
N PRO A 189 17.24 -1.59 19.40
CA PRO A 189 16.37 -1.05 20.45
C PRO A 189 14.98 -0.66 19.96
N SER A 190 14.88 0.00 18.80
CA SER A 190 13.59 0.42 18.25
C SER A 190 12.71 -0.76 17.82
N LEU A 191 13.29 -1.84 17.27
CA LEU A 191 12.56 -3.06 16.94
C LEU A 191 12.07 -3.78 18.20
N LEU A 192 12.84 -3.77 19.29
CA LEU A 192 12.42 -4.31 20.58
C LEU A 192 11.25 -3.50 21.18
N ILE A 193 11.32 -2.17 21.12
CA ILE A 193 10.21 -1.30 21.54
C ILE A 193 8.97 -1.60 20.70
N LEU A 194 9.10 -1.70 19.38
CA LEU A 194 7.99 -2.05 18.50
C LEU A 194 7.40 -3.43 18.83
N MET A 195 8.24 -4.43 19.08
CA MET A 195 7.80 -5.76 19.52
C MET A 195 6.97 -5.69 20.80
N ILE A 196 7.44 -4.93 21.80
CA ILE A 196 6.73 -4.77 23.07
C ILE A 196 5.38 -4.06 22.84
N ILE A 197 5.37 -2.95 22.08
CA ILE A 197 4.14 -2.19 21.80
C ILE A 197 3.11 -3.07 21.09
N LEU A 198 3.49 -3.72 19.99
CA LEU A 198 2.58 -4.58 19.22
C LEU A 198 2.13 -5.79 20.04
N GLY A 199 3.04 -6.40 20.80
CA GLY A 199 2.76 -7.55 21.66
C GLY A 199 1.77 -7.21 22.76
N VAL A 200 1.96 -6.09 23.47
CA VAL A 200 1.04 -5.61 24.52
C VAL A 200 -0.32 -5.25 23.94
N LEU A 201 -0.34 -4.47 22.86
CA LEU A 201 -1.56 -4.00 22.23
C LEU A 201 -2.44 -5.16 21.73
N THR A 202 -1.83 -6.21 21.18
CA THR A 202 -2.56 -7.43 20.78
C THR A 202 -2.87 -8.34 21.96
N ALA A 203 -2.03 -8.39 23.00
CA ALA A 203 -2.27 -9.14 24.23
C ALA A 203 -3.50 -8.64 25.00
N ILE A 204 -3.83 -7.35 24.94
CA ILE A 204 -5.07 -6.79 25.49
C ILE A 204 -6.28 -7.54 24.91
N VAL A 205 -6.31 -7.78 23.60
CA VAL A 205 -7.39 -8.53 22.94
C VAL A 205 -7.44 -9.96 23.45
N ILE A 206 -6.28 -10.62 23.54
CA ILE A 206 -6.20 -12.01 24.01
C ILE A 206 -6.71 -12.14 25.45
N GLY A 207 -6.35 -11.19 26.32
CA GLY A 207 -6.81 -11.13 27.71
C GLY A 207 -8.31 -10.90 27.83
N VAL A 208 -8.85 -9.91 27.10
CA VAL A 208 -10.28 -9.58 27.17
C VAL A 208 -11.16 -10.68 26.55
N THR A 209 -10.72 -11.26 25.43
CA THR A 209 -11.45 -12.36 24.77
C THR A 209 -11.28 -13.71 25.49
N LYS A 210 -10.36 -13.79 26.46
CA LYS A 210 -10.01 -15.01 27.23
C LYS A 210 -9.68 -16.23 26.35
N ARG A 211 -9.15 -16.00 25.14
CA ARG A 211 -8.83 -17.09 24.20
C ARG A 211 -7.67 -17.94 24.67
N HIS A 212 -6.62 -17.29 25.16
CA HIS A 212 -5.40 -17.93 25.61
C HIS A 212 -4.86 -17.23 26.86
N ASN A 213 -3.95 -17.91 27.56
CA ASN A 213 -3.19 -17.30 28.62
C ASN A 213 -2.26 -16.21 28.03
N VAL A 214 -2.37 -14.97 28.53
CA VAL A 214 -1.64 -13.79 28.03
C VAL A 214 -0.12 -13.99 28.06
N PHE A 215 0.40 -14.63 29.10
CA PHE A 215 1.84 -14.89 29.20
C PHE A 215 2.32 -15.86 28.11
N LYS A 216 1.58 -16.95 27.89
CA LYS A 216 1.89 -17.90 26.80
C LYS A 216 1.78 -17.24 25.42
N TYR A 217 0.81 -16.35 25.25
CA TYR A 217 0.68 -15.54 24.04
C TYR A 217 1.90 -14.66 23.80
N LEU A 218 2.32 -13.88 24.81
CA LEU A 218 3.46 -12.97 24.69
C LEU A 218 4.76 -13.74 24.38
N LEU A 219 4.97 -14.89 25.01
CA LEU A 219 6.13 -15.74 24.71
C LEU A 219 6.13 -16.23 23.24
N ALA A 220 4.97 -16.68 22.75
CA ALA A 220 4.81 -17.07 21.35
C ALA A 220 4.96 -15.88 20.39
N PHE A 221 4.46 -14.70 20.77
CA PHE A 221 4.50 -13.48 19.97
C PHE A 221 5.95 -13.05 19.68
N VAL A 222 6.86 -13.15 20.66
CA VAL A 222 8.29 -12.85 20.45
C VAL A 222 8.85 -13.68 19.30
N PHE A 223 8.54 -14.97 19.26
CA PHE A 223 9.02 -15.85 18.19
C PHE A 223 8.44 -15.46 16.82
N ILE A 224 7.13 -15.20 16.74
CA ILE A 224 6.47 -14.76 15.50
C ILE A 224 7.04 -13.42 15.02
N PHE A 225 7.32 -12.50 15.95
CA PHE A 225 7.91 -11.20 15.63
C PHE A 225 9.34 -11.35 15.08
N ILE A 226 10.16 -12.24 15.64
CA ILE A 226 11.51 -12.53 15.12
C ILE A 226 11.42 -13.04 13.67
N LEU A 227 10.51 -13.97 13.37
CA LEU A 227 10.30 -14.44 12.01
C LEU A 227 9.83 -13.33 11.06
N ALA A 228 8.99 -12.39 11.54
CA ALA A 228 8.58 -11.23 10.78
C ALA A 228 9.76 -10.27 10.48
N VAL A 229 10.66 -10.06 11.45
CA VAL A 229 11.91 -9.29 11.26
C VAL A 229 12.78 -9.96 10.20
N ILE A 230 12.98 -11.28 10.28
CA ILE A 230 13.74 -12.05 9.28
C ILE A 230 13.12 -11.87 7.89
N SER A 231 11.79 -11.95 7.79
CA SER A 231 11.07 -11.80 6.52
C SER A 231 11.25 -10.41 5.90
N TYR A 232 11.21 -9.35 6.71
CA TYR A 232 11.53 -7.99 6.26
C TYR A 232 12.98 -7.82 5.87
N TRP A 233 13.90 -8.42 6.62
CA TRP A 233 15.32 -8.39 6.32
C TRP A 233 15.61 -9.08 4.98
N MET A 234 15.03 -10.24 4.71
CA MET A 234 15.14 -10.92 3.41
C MET A 234 14.54 -10.06 2.28
N ALA A 235 13.36 -9.49 2.49
CA ALA A 235 12.68 -8.67 1.48
C ALA A 235 13.39 -7.33 1.16
N ASN A 236 14.25 -6.85 2.07
CA ASN A 236 14.98 -5.59 1.88
C ASN A 236 16.37 -5.75 1.26
N GLN A 237 16.72 -6.96 0.83
CA GLN A 237 17.87 -7.16 -0.04
C GLN A 237 17.63 -6.48 -1.39
N THR A 238 18.63 -5.77 -1.91
CA THR A 238 18.49 -4.90 -3.09
C THR A 238 17.99 -5.66 -4.32
N GLU A 239 18.56 -6.83 -4.61
CA GLU A 239 18.12 -7.69 -5.72
C GLU A 239 16.69 -8.20 -5.50
N ILE A 240 16.42 -8.81 -4.35
CA ILE A 240 15.09 -9.37 -4.01
C ILE A 240 14.00 -8.31 -4.13
N LYS A 241 14.31 -7.10 -3.65
CA LYS A 241 13.41 -5.95 -3.72
C LYS A 241 13.21 -5.45 -5.15
N TYR A 242 14.26 -5.48 -5.97
CA TYR A 242 14.19 -5.19 -7.40
C TYR A 242 13.27 -6.20 -8.12
N TRP A 243 13.36 -7.48 -7.77
CA TRP A 243 12.46 -8.54 -8.25
C TRP A 243 11.04 -8.50 -7.63
N GLY A 244 10.68 -7.42 -6.92
CA GLY A 244 9.34 -7.22 -6.35
C GLY A 244 8.90 -8.28 -5.34
N LEU A 245 9.84 -9.09 -4.83
CA LEU A 245 9.57 -10.14 -3.85
C LEU A 245 9.30 -9.49 -2.49
N SER A 246 8.01 -9.33 -2.18
CA SER A 246 7.57 -8.58 -1.00
C SER A 246 7.80 -9.33 0.32
N TYR A 247 7.77 -8.58 1.43
CA TYR A 247 7.83 -9.16 2.77
C TYR A 247 6.73 -10.19 3.03
N ALA A 248 5.57 -10.06 2.39
CA ALA A 248 4.44 -10.99 2.56
C ALA A 248 4.78 -12.39 2.04
N MET A 249 5.48 -12.46 0.90
CA MET A 249 5.94 -13.74 0.34
C MET A 249 6.96 -14.40 1.27
N TRP A 250 7.98 -13.65 1.70
CA TRP A 250 8.99 -14.17 2.62
C TRP A 250 8.40 -14.60 3.96
N ALA A 251 7.46 -13.83 4.51
CA ALA A 251 6.75 -14.18 5.73
C ALA A 251 6.00 -15.51 5.62
N LEU A 252 5.29 -15.72 4.52
CA LEU A 252 4.61 -16.99 4.25
C LEU A 252 5.61 -18.14 4.09
N LEU A 253 6.67 -17.94 3.29
CA LEU A 253 7.69 -18.96 3.03
C LEU A 253 8.45 -19.36 4.29
N VAL A 254 8.91 -18.40 5.09
CA VAL A 254 9.62 -18.67 6.36
C VAL A 254 8.72 -19.45 7.32
N GLY A 255 7.44 -19.05 7.44
CA GLY A 255 6.47 -19.80 8.25
C GLY A 255 6.26 -21.24 7.75
N LEU A 256 6.10 -21.42 6.44
CA LEU A 256 5.95 -22.74 5.80
C LEU A 256 7.19 -23.62 5.98
N LEU A 257 8.39 -23.04 5.86
CA LEU A 257 9.64 -23.77 6.08
C LEU A 257 9.70 -24.28 7.51
N VAL A 258 9.39 -23.45 8.51
CA VAL A 258 9.37 -23.87 9.91
C VAL A 258 8.34 -24.97 10.15
N SER A 259 7.10 -24.80 9.68
CA SER A 259 6.02 -25.77 9.92
C SER A 259 6.23 -27.12 9.22
N ASN A 260 6.92 -27.15 8.07
CA ASN A 260 7.14 -28.37 7.29
C ASN A 260 8.49 -29.06 7.54
N THR A 261 9.45 -28.39 8.19
CA THR A 261 10.75 -29.00 8.54
C THR A 261 10.77 -29.53 9.96
N ILE A 262 10.55 -28.66 10.94
CA ILE A 262 10.59 -29.01 12.37
C ILE A 262 9.21 -29.19 12.98
N GLY A 263 8.15 -28.84 12.25
CA GLY A 263 6.80 -28.79 12.79
C GLY A 263 6.59 -27.56 13.67
N THR A 264 5.36 -27.08 13.78
CA THR A 264 5.05 -25.90 14.60
C THR A 264 4.92 -26.28 16.06
N PRO A 265 5.86 -25.88 16.94
CA PRO A 265 5.85 -26.25 18.35
C PRO A 265 4.56 -25.80 19.05
N GLY A 266 4.05 -26.64 19.96
CA GLY A 266 2.79 -26.37 20.66
C GLY A 266 2.78 -25.04 21.45
N TRP A 267 3.95 -24.59 21.92
CA TRP A 267 4.09 -23.33 22.66
C TRP A 267 3.97 -22.07 21.78
N ILE A 268 4.13 -22.19 20.46
CA ILE A 268 3.95 -21.07 19.50
C ILE A 268 2.48 -20.90 19.11
N LYS A 269 1.67 -21.97 19.18
CA LYS A 269 0.26 -21.95 18.77
C LYS A 269 -0.56 -20.80 19.38
N PRO A 270 -0.42 -20.45 20.68
CA PRO A 270 -1.15 -19.32 21.27
C PRO A 270 -0.88 -17.99 20.57
N GLY A 271 0.28 -17.80 19.96
CA GLY A 271 0.67 -16.57 19.25
C GLY A 271 0.10 -16.45 17.83
N ILE A 272 -0.34 -17.57 17.22
CA ILE A 272 -0.84 -17.62 15.84
C ILE A 272 -2.25 -17.02 15.75
N ASN A 273 -2.32 -15.68 15.73
CA ASN A 273 -3.57 -14.91 15.69
C ASN A 273 -3.71 -14.18 14.34
N THR A 274 -3.63 -14.96 13.27
CA THR A 274 -3.72 -14.52 11.87
C THR A 274 -4.86 -13.52 11.63
N GLU A 275 -6.08 -13.87 12.04
CA GLU A 275 -7.25 -13.04 11.83
C GLU A 275 -7.15 -11.68 12.52
N LEU A 276 -6.66 -11.65 13.77
CA LEU A 276 -6.54 -10.42 14.54
C LEU A 276 -5.57 -9.45 13.85
N PHE A 277 -4.39 -9.94 13.48
CA PHE A 277 -3.36 -9.14 12.82
C PHE A 277 -3.86 -8.60 11.47
N ILE A 278 -4.52 -9.46 10.68
CA ILE A 278 -5.17 -9.07 9.42
C ILE A 278 -6.18 -7.94 9.62
N LYS A 279 -7.09 -8.10 10.58
CA LYS A 279 -8.20 -7.16 10.76
C LYS A 279 -7.69 -5.80 11.18
N ILE A 280 -6.70 -5.75 12.08
CA ILE A 280 -6.04 -4.49 12.47
C ILE A 280 -5.36 -3.85 11.26
N GLY A 281 -4.55 -4.62 10.51
CA GLY A 281 -3.86 -4.11 9.32
C GLY A 281 -4.83 -3.57 8.26
N LEU A 282 -5.99 -4.21 8.06
CA LEU A 282 -7.01 -3.73 7.14
C LEU A 282 -7.65 -2.44 7.61
N VAL A 283 -7.89 -2.22 8.91
CA VAL A 283 -8.40 -0.92 9.38
C VAL A 283 -7.37 0.20 9.12
N LEU A 284 -6.08 -0.06 9.35
CA LEU A 284 -5.00 0.88 9.03
C LEU A 284 -4.87 1.16 7.52
N LEU A 285 -5.13 0.15 6.68
CA LEU A 285 -5.18 0.32 5.22
C LEU A 285 -6.28 1.32 4.81
N GLY A 286 -7.37 1.41 5.56
CA GLY A 286 -8.42 2.38 5.31
C GLY A 286 -7.89 3.82 5.30
N ALA A 287 -7.00 4.16 6.24
CA ALA A 287 -6.40 5.49 6.32
C ALA A 287 -5.47 5.82 5.13
N GLU A 288 -4.90 4.82 4.45
CA GLU A 288 -4.10 5.00 3.23
C GLU A 288 -4.95 5.30 2.00
N ILE A 289 -6.20 4.84 1.99
CA ILE A 289 -7.09 4.98 0.84
C ILE A 289 -7.84 6.30 0.96
N LEU A 290 -7.28 7.34 0.35
CA LEU A 290 -7.87 8.68 0.32
C LEU A 290 -8.83 8.83 -0.86
N PHE A 291 -10.10 9.12 -0.57
CA PHE A 291 -11.16 9.33 -1.57
C PHE A 291 -10.81 10.41 -2.59
N LYS A 292 -10.14 11.50 -2.18
CA LYS A 292 -9.70 12.56 -3.11
C LYS A 292 -8.67 12.06 -4.14
N LYS A 293 -7.79 11.14 -3.75
CA LYS A 293 -6.75 10.54 -4.62
C LYS A 293 -7.35 9.58 -5.65
N ILE A 294 -8.48 8.96 -5.31
CA ILE A 294 -9.27 8.13 -6.24
C ILE A 294 -9.97 9.00 -7.29
N LEU A 295 -10.54 10.13 -6.87
CA LEU A 295 -11.23 11.05 -7.78
C LEU A 295 -10.25 11.74 -8.77
N SER A 296 -9.00 11.98 -8.37
CA SER A 296 -8.03 12.72 -9.18
C SER A 296 -7.48 11.97 -10.41
N LEU A 297 -7.58 10.63 -10.45
CA LEU A 297 -7.14 9.83 -11.60
C LEU A 297 -8.27 9.40 -12.54
N GLY A 298 -9.46 9.94 -12.28
CA GLY A 298 -10.54 10.02 -13.23
C GLY A 298 -11.39 8.75 -13.36
N VAL A 299 -12.56 8.98 -13.97
CA VAL A 299 -13.55 7.98 -14.35
C VAL A 299 -12.97 6.73 -15.06
N PRO A 300 -11.91 6.79 -15.90
CA PRO A 300 -11.39 5.62 -16.60
C PRO A 300 -10.88 4.50 -15.67
N GLY A 301 -10.06 4.84 -14.67
CA GLY A 301 -9.54 3.85 -13.71
C GLY A 301 -10.65 3.25 -12.86
N LEU A 302 -11.66 4.05 -12.52
CA LEU A 302 -12.86 3.60 -11.82
C LEU A 302 -13.65 2.60 -12.67
N MET A 303 -13.83 2.87 -13.96
CA MET A 303 -14.52 1.95 -14.88
C MET A 303 -13.82 0.60 -14.96
N VAL A 304 -12.49 0.59 -15.11
CA VAL A 304 -11.71 -0.67 -15.14
C VAL A 304 -11.94 -1.47 -13.86
N ALA A 305 -11.73 -0.85 -12.69
CA ALA A 305 -11.88 -1.54 -11.42
C ALA A 305 -13.32 -2.04 -11.19
N TRP A 306 -14.32 -1.18 -11.37
CA TRP A 306 -15.71 -1.48 -11.00
C TRP A 306 -16.46 -2.36 -11.99
N ILE A 307 -16.02 -2.45 -13.24
CA ILE A 307 -16.61 -3.35 -14.24
C ILE A 307 -15.93 -4.72 -14.18
N VAL A 308 -14.59 -4.74 -14.23
CA VAL A 308 -13.84 -5.99 -14.34
C VAL A 308 -14.01 -6.86 -13.09
N THR A 309 -13.77 -6.29 -11.91
CA THR A 309 -13.75 -7.04 -10.65
C THR A 309 -15.03 -7.88 -10.42
N PRO A 310 -16.26 -7.31 -10.44
CA PRO A 310 -17.45 -8.12 -10.21
C PRO A 310 -17.67 -9.18 -11.30
N ILE A 311 -17.38 -8.86 -12.56
CA ILE A 311 -17.54 -9.82 -13.67
C ILE A 311 -16.60 -11.01 -13.48
N VAL A 312 -15.33 -10.77 -13.14
CA VAL A 312 -14.35 -11.83 -12.91
C VAL A 312 -14.71 -12.67 -11.69
N ILE A 313 -15.11 -12.07 -10.57
CA ILE A 313 -15.55 -12.82 -9.38
C ILE A 313 -16.71 -13.76 -9.71
N ILE A 314 -17.74 -13.23 -10.37
CA ILE A 314 -18.94 -14.00 -10.72
C ILE A 314 -18.56 -15.12 -11.70
N PHE A 315 -17.80 -14.80 -12.76
CA PHE A 315 -17.34 -15.78 -13.73
C PHE A 315 -16.56 -16.92 -13.07
N MET A 316 -15.51 -16.58 -12.30
CA MET A 316 -14.66 -17.57 -11.64
C MET A 316 -15.44 -18.42 -10.65
N TYR A 317 -16.29 -17.81 -9.82
CA TYR A 317 -17.09 -18.56 -8.85
C TYR A 317 -18.09 -19.50 -9.54
N MET A 318 -18.78 -19.04 -10.59
CA MET A 318 -19.69 -19.88 -11.37
C MET A 318 -18.95 -21.00 -12.10
N PHE A 319 -17.79 -20.70 -12.68
CA PHE A 319 -16.94 -21.69 -13.35
C PHE A 319 -16.47 -22.77 -12.36
N ALA A 320 -16.02 -22.37 -11.18
CA ALA A 320 -15.62 -23.27 -10.10
C ALA A 320 -16.75 -24.22 -9.67
N VAL A 321 -17.96 -23.68 -9.46
CA VAL A 321 -19.09 -24.45 -8.93
C VAL A 321 -19.77 -25.29 -10.01
N ARG A 322 -19.97 -24.76 -11.22
CA ARG A 322 -20.75 -25.43 -12.28
C ARG A 322 -19.90 -26.28 -13.22
N VAL A 323 -18.69 -25.82 -13.57
CA VAL A 323 -17.83 -26.48 -14.55
C VAL A 323 -16.82 -27.39 -13.85
N LEU A 324 -15.98 -26.83 -12.97
CA LEU A 324 -14.99 -27.61 -12.23
C LEU A 324 -15.62 -28.48 -11.13
N LYS A 325 -16.86 -28.18 -10.73
CA LYS A 325 -17.59 -28.87 -9.66
C LYS A 325 -16.73 -28.97 -8.40
N MET A 326 -16.11 -27.86 -8.00
CA MET A 326 -15.32 -27.77 -6.76
C MET A 326 -16.23 -28.00 -5.56
N LYS A 327 -15.81 -28.88 -4.65
CA LYS A 327 -16.58 -29.16 -3.43
C LYS A 327 -16.41 -28.02 -2.44
N ASN A 328 -15.20 -27.49 -2.33
CA ASN A 328 -14.89 -26.37 -1.46
C ASN A 328 -15.25 -25.02 -2.11
N LYS A 329 -16.50 -24.58 -1.88
CA LYS A 329 -17.00 -23.28 -2.33
C LYS A 329 -16.25 -22.10 -1.70
N ASN A 330 -15.73 -22.27 -0.48
CA ASN A 330 -14.98 -21.22 0.22
C ASN A 330 -13.64 -20.97 -0.49
N LEU A 331 -12.89 -22.03 -0.79
CA LEU A 331 -11.67 -21.91 -1.59
C LEU A 331 -11.93 -21.29 -2.96
N ALA A 332 -13.03 -21.67 -3.63
CA ALA A 332 -13.40 -21.12 -4.92
C ALA A 332 -13.61 -19.60 -4.88
N ILE A 333 -14.35 -19.08 -3.89
CA ILE A 333 -14.56 -17.62 -3.79
C ILE A 333 -13.29 -16.89 -3.34
N ILE A 334 -12.46 -17.49 -2.47
CA ILE A 334 -11.19 -16.90 -2.09
C ILE A 334 -10.29 -16.72 -3.33
N ILE A 335 -10.17 -17.76 -4.17
CA ILE A 335 -9.39 -17.68 -5.41
C ILE A 335 -9.98 -16.64 -6.34
N ALA A 336 -11.31 -16.66 -6.56
CA ALA A 336 -11.99 -15.68 -7.41
C ALA A 336 -11.75 -14.23 -6.93
N SER A 337 -11.84 -13.97 -5.63
CA SER A 337 -11.59 -12.65 -5.05
C SER A 337 -10.11 -12.25 -5.06
N ALA A 338 -9.20 -13.21 -4.85
CA ALA A 338 -7.77 -12.95 -4.92
C ALA A 338 -7.37 -12.47 -6.32
N THR A 339 -7.78 -13.21 -7.34
CA THR A 339 -7.43 -12.99 -8.75
C THR A 339 -8.05 -11.73 -9.37
N SER A 340 -9.14 -11.20 -8.80
CA SER A 340 -9.95 -10.13 -9.43
C SER A 340 -9.86 -8.76 -8.77
N VAL A 341 -9.24 -8.68 -7.59
CA VAL A 341 -9.17 -7.46 -6.79
C VAL A 341 -7.71 -7.10 -6.56
N CYS A 342 -7.16 -7.43 -5.38
CA CYS A 342 -5.84 -6.98 -4.95
C CYS A 342 -4.94 -8.15 -4.50
N GLY A 343 -5.27 -9.36 -4.93
CA GLY A 343 -4.59 -10.55 -4.48
C GLY A 343 -4.87 -10.85 -3.02
N VAL A 344 -3.84 -10.64 -2.21
CA VAL A 344 -3.78 -11.19 -0.87
C VAL A 344 -4.80 -10.57 0.08
N SER A 345 -4.96 -9.24 0.10
CA SER A 345 -5.92 -8.59 0.98
C SER A 345 -7.38 -8.95 0.63
N ALA A 346 -7.68 -9.19 -0.64
CA ALA A 346 -9.00 -9.66 -1.07
C ALA A 346 -9.24 -11.13 -0.75
N ALA A 347 -8.23 -11.99 -0.92
CA ALA A 347 -8.28 -13.39 -0.48
C ALA A 347 -8.64 -13.47 1.01
N ILE A 348 -7.97 -12.64 1.80
CA ILE A 348 -8.19 -12.51 3.24
C ILE A 348 -9.61 -12.05 3.57
N ALA A 349 -10.08 -10.97 2.94
CA ALA A 349 -11.40 -10.43 3.19
C ALA A 349 -12.51 -11.41 2.77
N ALA A 350 -12.33 -12.10 1.64
CA ALA A 350 -13.22 -13.15 1.18
C ALA A 350 -13.21 -14.35 2.13
N ALA A 351 -12.03 -14.79 2.60
CA ALA A 351 -11.90 -15.87 3.57
C ALA A 351 -12.63 -15.56 4.88
N ALA A 352 -12.52 -14.32 5.39
CA ALA A 352 -13.26 -13.87 6.55
C ALA A 352 -14.77 -13.84 6.28
N ALA A 353 -15.21 -13.27 5.16
CA ALA A 353 -16.62 -13.16 4.79
C ALA A 353 -17.29 -14.52 4.52
N SER A 354 -16.54 -15.49 3.99
CA SER A 354 -17.02 -16.85 3.71
C SER A 354 -16.71 -17.86 4.83
N ARG A 355 -16.10 -17.42 5.95
CA ARG A 355 -15.61 -18.29 7.05
C ARG A 355 -14.78 -19.47 6.56
N ALA A 356 -13.86 -19.20 5.64
CA ALA A 356 -12.97 -20.20 5.10
C ALA A 356 -11.96 -20.70 6.14
N LYS A 357 -11.46 -21.91 5.91
CA LYS A 357 -10.36 -22.44 6.73
C LYS A 357 -9.05 -21.75 6.34
N LYS A 358 -8.10 -21.71 7.27
CA LYS A 358 -6.81 -21.03 7.06
C LYS A 358 -6.02 -21.68 5.93
N GLU A 359 -6.07 -23.00 5.79
CA GLU A 359 -5.40 -23.71 4.68
C GLU A 359 -5.93 -23.30 3.29
N ASP A 360 -7.24 -23.00 3.18
CA ASP A 360 -7.83 -22.55 1.92
C ASP A 360 -7.30 -21.15 1.56
N LEU A 361 -7.17 -20.28 2.56
CA LEU A 361 -6.52 -18.98 2.42
C LEU A 361 -5.04 -19.13 2.04
N THR A 362 -4.28 -19.99 2.72
CA THR A 362 -2.87 -20.25 2.41
C THR A 362 -2.69 -20.68 0.96
N LEU A 363 -3.48 -21.65 0.50
CA LEU A 363 -3.38 -22.17 -0.85
C LEU A 363 -3.66 -21.07 -1.89
N ALA A 364 -4.74 -20.30 -1.71
CA ALA A 364 -5.09 -19.21 -2.61
C ALA A 364 -4.04 -18.10 -2.64
N VAL A 365 -3.53 -17.69 -1.47
CA VAL A 365 -2.46 -16.67 -1.35
C VAL A 365 -1.17 -17.17 -1.99
N GLY A 366 -0.78 -18.42 -1.77
CA GLY A 366 0.40 -19.03 -2.37
C GLY A 366 0.35 -19.01 -3.90
N MET A 367 -0.76 -19.47 -4.49
CA MET A 367 -0.98 -19.39 -5.94
C MET A 367 -0.90 -17.94 -6.43
N THR A 368 -1.58 -17.02 -5.73
CA THR A 368 -1.61 -15.60 -6.10
C THR A 368 -0.21 -14.97 -6.15
N LEU A 369 0.62 -15.25 -5.15
CA LEU A 369 1.99 -14.72 -5.09
C LEU A 369 2.86 -15.23 -6.24
N ILE A 370 2.76 -16.52 -6.59
CA ILE A 370 3.51 -17.11 -7.72
C ILE A 370 3.14 -16.39 -9.02
N PHE A 371 1.86 -16.28 -9.34
CA PHE A 371 1.41 -15.62 -10.56
C PHE A 371 1.70 -14.13 -10.58
N THR A 372 1.63 -13.46 -9.42
CA THR A 372 2.00 -12.04 -9.29
C THR A 372 3.45 -11.81 -9.75
N VAL A 373 4.39 -12.65 -9.30
CA VAL A 373 5.81 -12.55 -9.70
C VAL A 373 5.98 -12.78 -11.19
N LEU A 374 5.31 -13.80 -11.74
CA LEU A 374 5.35 -14.07 -13.18
C LEU A 374 4.83 -12.88 -13.98
N MET A 375 3.66 -12.34 -13.63
CA MET A 375 3.05 -11.22 -14.34
C MET A 375 3.84 -9.94 -14.25
N MET A 376 4.40 -9.64 -13.07
CA MET A 376 5.27 -8.49 -12.88
C MET A 376 6.42 -8.45 -13.88
N PHE A 377 6.98 -9.62 -14.21
CA PHE A 377 8.06 -9.72 -15.18
C PHE A 377 7.55 -9.76 -16.63
N PHE A 378 6.60 -10.65 -16.92
CA PHE A 378 6.20 -10.93 -18.30
C PHE A 378 5.28 -9.87 -18.91
N MET A 379 4.38 -9.24 -18.14
CA MET A 379 3.46 -8.24 -18.69
C MET A 379 4.17 -6.99 -19.25
N PRO A 380 5.09 -6.30 -18.52
CA PRO A 380 5.76 -5.13 -19.09
C PRO A 380 6.64 -5.49 -20.29
N LEU A 381 7.25 -6.69 -20.32
CA LEU A 381 8.00 -7.18 -21.47
C LEU A 381 7.08 -7.38 -22.69
N PHE A 382 5.92 -8.01 -22.49
CA PHE A 382 4.94 -8.19 -23.54
C PHE A 382 4.43 -6.85 -24.09
N ILE A 383 4.12 -5.89 -23.21
CA ILE A 383 3.67 -4.54 -23.58
C ILE A 383 4.72 -3.84 -24.48
N LYS A 384 6.00 -3.91 -24.11
CA LYS A 384 7.10 -3.37 -24.94
C LYS A 384 7.21 -4.10 -26.27
N PHE A 385 7.14 -5.43 -26.26
CA PHE A 385 7.31 -6.27 -27.43
C PHE A 385 6.26 -6.00 -28.50
N VAL A 386 4.99 -5.82 -28.11
CA VAL A 386 3.89 -5.54 -29.06
C VAL A 386 3.72 -4.05 -29.37
N GLY A 387 4.57 -3.17 -28.81
CA GLY A 387 4.48 -1.73 -29.00
C GLY A 387 3.20 -1.09 -28.44
N MET A 388 2.62 -1.67 -27.39
CA MET A 388 1.36 -1.19 -26.80
C MET A 388 1.55 0.18 -26.12
N ASN A 389 0.54 1.05 -26.25
CA ASN A 389 0.53 2.35 -25.56
C ASN A 389 0.79 2.17 -24.06
N LYS A 390 1.71 2.98 -23.51
CA LYS A 390 2.20 2.83 -22.13
C LYS A 390 1.11 3.03 -21.07
N ILE A 391 0.15 3.92 -21.30
CA ILE A 391 -0.93 4.22 -20.35
C ILE A 391 -1.98 3.11 -20.40
N LEU A 392 -2.33 2.61 -21.59
CA LEU A 392 -3.17 1.43 -21.73
C LEU A 392 -2.52 0.20 -21.07
N GLY A 393 -1.23 -0.04 -21.35
CA GLY A 393 -0.46 -1.12 -20.75
C GLY A 393 -0.35 -0.98 -19.23
N ALA A 394 -0.19 0.24 -18.72
CA ALA A 394 -0.19 0.53 -17.29
C ALA A 394 -1.54 0.26 -16.63
N ALA A 395 -2.65 0.70 -17.23
CA ALA A 395 -3.99 0.42 -16.73
C ALA A 395 -4.28 -1.09 -16.74
N TRP A 396 -3.81 -1.80 -17.77
CA TRP A 396 -3.92 -3.25 -17.85
C TRP A 396 -3.16 -3.95 -16.74
N MET A 397 -1.88 -3.64 -16.53
CA MET A 397 -1.08 -4.16 -15.41
C MET A 397 -1.69 -3.78 -14.05
N GLY A 398 -2.14 -2.53 -13.94
CA GLY A 398 -2.85 -1.98 -12.79
C GLY A 398 -4.07 -2.80 -12.39
N GLY A 399 -4.80 -3.31 -13.37
CA GLY A 399 -6.00 -4.11 -13.13
C GLY A 399 -5.78 -5.60 -12.90
N THR A 400 -4.60 -6.15 -13.23
CA THR A 400 -4.34 -7.61 -13.24
C THR A 400 -3.24 -8.07 -12.29
N ILE A 401 -2.21 -7.25 -12.01
CA ILE A 401 -1.09 -7.66 -11.15
C ILE A 401 -1.52 -7.57 -9.69
N ASP A 402 -1.58 -8.71 -9.01
CA ASP A 402 -2.19 -8.90 -7.68
C ASP A 402 -1.34 -8.46 -6.48
N SER A 403 -0.55 -7.40 -6.66
CA SER A 403 0.22 -6.76 -5.60
C SER A 403 0.56 -5.32 -5.95
N THR A 404 0.29 -4.38 -5.04
CA THR A 404 0.64 -2.96 -5.22
C THR A 404 2.15 -2.77 -5.41
N GLY A 405 2.99 -3.52 -4.70
CA GLY A 405 4.44 -3.41 -4.86
C GLY A 405 4.92 -3.95 -6.21
N ALA A 406 4.37 -5.09 -6.63
CA ALA A 406 4.73 -5.71 -7.90
C ALA A 406 4.24 -4.88 -9.09
N VAL A 407 3.04 -4.32 -9.03
CA VAL A 407 2.50 -3.51 -10.12
C VAL A 407 3.25 -2.20 -10.31
N VAL A 408 3.70 -1.57 -9.21
CA VAL A 408 4.60 -0.40 -9.26
C VAL A 408 5.93 -0.78 -9.89
N ALA A 409 6.53 -1.91 -9.48
CA ALA A 409 7.77 -2.41 -10.07
C ALA A 409 7.63 -2.74 -11.57
N ALA A 410 6.53 -3.37 -11.98
CA ALA A 410 6.25 -3.64 -13.39
C ALA A 410 6.01 -2.35 -14.20
N GLY A 411 5.27 -1.41 -13.60
CA GLY A 411 4.98 -0.10 -14.20
C GLY A 411 6.25 0.73 -14.43
N SER A 412 7.18 0.72 -13.47
CA SER A 412 8.45 1.46 -13.59
C SER A 412 9.29 0.97 -14.77
N MET A 413 9.19 -0.32 -15.14
CA MET A 413 9.84 -0.86 -16.34
C MET A 413 9.34 -0.23 -17.64
N LEU A 414 8.11 0.31 -17.68
CA LEU A 414 7.54 1.02 -18.83
C LEU A 414 7.78 2.55 -18.80
N GLY A 415 8.17 3.05 -17.63
CA GLY A 415 8.40 4.46 -17.35
C GLY A 415 7.47 5.00 -16.26
N GLN A 416 7.84 6.14 -15.69
CA GLN A 416 7.22 6.70 -14.49
C GLN A 416 5.73 7.05 -14.63
N THR A 417 5.32 7.53 -15.81
CA THR A 417 3.89 7.79 -16.07
C THR A 417 3.08 6.47 -16.02
N ALA A 418 3.63 5.39 -16.56
CA ALA A 418 3.00 4.07 -16.50
C ALA A 418 2.99 3.51 -15.07
N GLU A 419 4.06 3.71 -14.30
CA GLU A 419 4.12 3.37 -12.87
C GLU A 419 2.97 4.03 -12.08
N GLN A 420 2.79 5.34 -12.22
CA GLN A 420 1.76 6.09 -11.51
C GLN A 420 0.35 5.61 -11.90
N VAL A 421 0.09 5.46 -13.20
CA VAL A 421 -1.21 4.96 -13.70
C VAL A 421 -1.49 3.55 -13.15
N ALA A 422 -0.52 2.64 -13.24
CA ALA A 422 -0.70 1.26 -12.79
C ALA A 422 -0.92 1.18 -11.27
N ALA A 423 -0.13 1.92 -10.49
CA ALA A 423 -0.26 2.01 -9.03
C ALA A 423 -1.65 2.48 -8.61
N VAL A 424 -2.17 3.49 -9.33
CA VAL A 424 -3.47 4.06 -9.02
C VAL A 424 -4.60 3.12 -9.40
N VAL A 425 -4.62 2.57 -10.61
CA VAL A 425 -5.69 1.65 -11.03
C VAL A 425 -5.79 0.52 -10.01
N LYS A 426 -4.64 0.03 -9.51
CA LYS A 426 -4.61 -0.95 -8.43
C LYS A 426 -5.15 -0.42 -7.10
N MET A 427 -4.78 0.80 -6.72
CA MET A 427 -5.29 1.45 -5.51
C MET A 427 -6.82 1.61 -5.54
N ILE A 428 -7.41 1.96 -6.69
CA ILE A 428 -8.86 2.04 -6.86
C ILE A 428 -9.52 0.67 -6.65
N GLN A 429 -8.93 -0.40 -7.20
CA GLN A 429 -9.39 -1.77 -6.94
C GLN A 429 -9.35 -2.15 -5.45
N ASN A 430 -8.38 -1.65 -4.67
CA ASN A 430 -8.32 -1.94 -3.22
C ASN A 430 -9.55 -1.45 -2.45
N VAL A 431 -10.26 -0.42 -2.94
CA VAL A 431 -11.49 0.08 -2.31
C VAL A 431 -12.61 -0.95 -2.40
N LEU A 432 -12.62 -1.75 -3.47
CA LEU A 432 -13.63 -2.79 -3.69
C LEU A 432 -13.55 -3.94 -2.70
N ILE A 433 -12.45 -4.10 -1.95
CA ILE A 433 -12.30 -5.17 -0.95
C ILE A 433 -13.47 -5.17 0.03
N GLY A 434 -13.81 -4.00 0.58
CA GLY A 434 -14.91 -3.88 1.55
C GLY A 434 -16.28 -4.19 0.94
N VAL A 435 -16.52 -3.69 -0.27
CA VAL A 435 -17.78 -3.91 -1.01
C VAL A 435 -17.95 -5.39 -1.37
N VAL A 436 -16.90 -6.01 -1.92
CA VAL A 436 -16.88 -7.42 -2.29
C VAL A 436 -17.07 -8.31 -1.06
N ALA A 437 -16.38 -8.04 0.05
CA ALA A 437 -16.55 -8.79 1.29
C ALA A 437 -17.98 -8.70 1.84
N PHE A 438 -18.63 -7.54 1.74
CA PHE A 438 -20.04 -7.37 2.10
C PHE A 438 -20.97 -8.27 1.27
N PHE A 439 -20.84 -8.24 -0.06
CA PHE A 439 -21.67 -9.06 -0.94
C PHE A 439 -21.39 -10.55 -0.80
N ILE A 440 -20.14 -10.96 -0.59
CA ILE A 440 -19.77 -12.36 -0.30
C ILE A 440 -20.46 -12.81 0.98
N ALA A 441 -20.39 -12.02 2.06
CA ALA A 441 -21.03 -12.36 3.32
C ALA A 441 -22.53 -12.57 3.12
N ILE A 442 -23.23 -11.62 2.48
CA ILE A 442 -24.68 -11.73 2.17
C ILE A 442 -24.98 -12.99 1.38
N TYR A 443 -24.24 -13.25 0.29
CA TYR A 443 -24.47 -14.40 -0.56
C TYR A 443 -24.22 -15.72 0.19
N TRP A 444 -23.22 -15.77 1.07
CA TRP A 444 -22.96 -16.95 1.89
C TRP A 444 -24.10 -17.25 2.86
N VAL A 445 -24.62 -16.23 3.55
CA VAL A 445 -25.76 -16.40 4.49
C VAL A 445 -27.03 -16.83 3.75
N THR A 446 -27.30 -16.19 2.61
CA THR A 446 -28.61 -16.29 1.95
C THR A 446 -28.72 -17.41 0.95
N LYS A 447 -27.60 -17.91 0.39
CA LYS A 447 -27.60 -18.90 -0.70
C LYS A 447 -26.68 -20.09 -0.46
N VAL A 448 -25.46 -19.90 0.04
CA VAL A 448 -24.48 -20.99 0.14
C VAL A 448 -24.74 -21.87 1.36
N GLU A 449 -24.99 -21.25 2.51
CA GLU A 449 -25.25 -21.91 3.79
C GLU A 449 -26.70 -21.74 4.24
N ALA A 450 -27.60 -21.50 3.28
CA ALA A 450 -29.01 -21.29 3.56
C ALA A 450 -29.64 -22.56 4.15
N ILE A 451 -30.32 -22.42 5.29
CA ILE A 451 -31.05 -23.52 5.92
C ILE A 451 -32.47 -23.58 5.30
N PRO A 452 -32.89 -24.73 4.73
CA PRO A 452 -34.23 -24.87 4.16
C PRO A 452 -35.33 -24.50 5.17
N GLY A 453 -36.30 -23.70 4.73
CA GLY A 453 -37.42 -23.25 5.56
C GLY A 453 -37.14 -22.07 6.49
N HIS A 454 -35.89 -21.59 6.59
CA HIS A 454 -35.52 -20.41 7.39
C HIS A 454 -35.04 -19.27 6.49
N LYS A 455 -35.69 -18.11 6.56
CA LYS A 455 -35.16 -16.89 5.94
C LYS A 455 -34.03 -16.34 6.81
N ALA A 456 -32.87 -16.10 6.19
CA ALA A 456 -31.76 -15.43 6.87
C ALA A 456 -32.24 -14.10 7.46
N SER A 457 -32.15 -13.96 8.79
CA SER A 457 -32.51 -12.70 9.46
C SER A 457 -31.47 -11.63 9.13
N ALA A 458 -31.90 -10.37 9.00
CA ALA A 458 -30.99 -9.24 8.86
C ALA A 458 -29.94 -9.21 9.98
N MET A 459 -30.31 -9.67 11.18
CA MET A 459 -29.39 -9.79 12.32
C MET A 459 -28.34 -10.89 12.09
N GLU A 460 -28.68 -11.99 11.43
CA GLU A 460 -27.72 -13.05 11.08
C GLU A 460 -26.69 -12.55 10.06
N ILE A 461 -27.15 -11.76 9.07
CA ILE A 461 -26.28 -11.08 8.11
C ILE A 461 -25.33 -10.13 8.85
N TRP A 462 -25.84 -9.32 9.79
CA TRP A 462 -25.01 -8.42 10.60
C TRP A 462 -23.96 -9.16 11.44
N TYR A 463 -24.32 -10.28 12.08
CA TYR A 463 -23.35 -11.07 12.84
C TYR A 463 -22.28 -11.72 11.97
N ARG A 464 -22.60 -12.06 10.72
CA ARG A 464 -21.64 -12.68 9.78
C ARG A 464 -20.82 -11.65 9.02
N PHE A 465 -21.32 -10.42 8.89
CA PHE A 465 -20.63 -9.36 8.20
C PHE A 465 -19.30 -9.03 8.90
N PRO A 466 -18.16 -8.99 8.19
CA PRO A 466 -16.87 -8.75 8.83
C PRO A 466 -16.77 -7.29 9.31
N LYS A 467 -16.79 -7.08 10.64
CA LYS A 467 -16.92 -5.71 11.19
C LYS A 467 -15.67 -4.85 10.98
N PHE A 468 -14.51 -5.48 10.73
CA PHE A 468 -13.31 -4.75 10.32
C PHE A 468 -13.51 -3.96 9.02
N VAL A 469 -14.44 -4.36 8.15
CA VAL A 469 -14.77 -3.62 6.92
C VAL A 469 -15.39 -2.26 7.25
N ILE A 470 -16.24 -2.18 8.28
CA ILE A 470 -16.73 -0.89 8.79
C ILE A 470 -15.56 -0.04 9.26
N GLY A 471 -14.62 -0.64 10.00
CA GLY A 471 -13.42 0.06 10.44
C GLY A 471 -12.58 0.63 9.29
N PHE A 472 -12.36 -0.18 8.25
CA PHE A 472 -11.67 0.24 7.02
C PHE A 472 -12.38 1.41 6.32
N VAL A 473 -13.70 1.31 6.07
CA VAL A 473 -14.46 2.37 5.40
C VAL A 473 -14.51 3.63 6.25
N ALA A 474 -14.75 3.50 7.55
CA ALA A 474 -14.79 4.64 8.46
C ALA A 474 -13.43 5.33 8.59
N ALA A 475 -12.31 4.58 8.65
CA ALA A 475 -10.97 5.17 8.63
C ALA A 475 -10.70 5.92 7.31
N SER A 476 -11.07 5.34 6.16
CA SER A 476 -10.92 5.98 4.85
C SER A 476 -11.72 7.28 4.73
N LEU A 477 -12.99 7.27 5.17
CA LEU A 477 -13.84 8.47 5.19
C LEU A 477 -13.29 9.53 6.16
N PHE A 478 -12.91 9.11 7.37
CA PHE A 478 -12.37 10.01 8.40
C PHE A 478 -11.11 10.73 7.91
N TYR A 479 -10.14 10.01 7.35
CA TYR A 479 -8.92 10.63 6.82
C TYR A 479 -9.23 11.53 5.62
N SER A 480 -10.09 11.09 4.71
CA SER A 480 -10.38 11.82 3.47
C SER A 480 -11.17 13.11 3.68
N PHE A 481 -12.14 13.11 4.58
CA PHE A 481 -13.11 14.20 4.75
C PHE A 481 -12.90 15.03 6.01
N LEU A 482 -12.13 14.56 6.99
CA LEU A 482 -11.85 15.33 8.22
C LEU A 482 -10.36 15.67 8.32
N VAL A 483 -9.47 14.68 8.26
CA VAL A 483 -8.03 14.90 8.46
C VAL A 483 -7.42 15.74 7.33
N VAL A 484 -7.71 15.40 6.07
CA VAL A 484 -7.17 16.15 4.92
C VAL A 484 -7.59 17.63 4.94
N PRO A 485 -8.89 18.00 5.10
CA PRO A 485 -9.27 19.40 5.24
C PRO A 485 -8.64 20.10 6.46
N MET A 486 -8.56 19.42 7.61
CA MET A 486 -7.93 19.96 8.82
C MET A 486 -6.45 20.28 8.64
N MET A 487 -5.75 19.54 7.76
CA MET A 487 -4.33 19.74 7.44
C MET A 487 -4.09 20.63 6.20
N GLY A 488 -5.03 21.50 5.85
CA GLY A 488 -4.85 22.47 4.75
C GLY A 488 -5.27 21.94 3.37
N GLY A 489 -5.95 20.80 3.31
CA GLY A 489 -6.56 20.26 2.09
C GLY A 489 -5.62 19.47 1.18
N ASP A 490 -4.31 19.47 1.44
CA ASP A 490 -3.31 18.72 0.69
C ASP A 490 -3.17 17.28 1.23
N PHE A 491 -3.52 16.31 0.39
CA PHE A 491 -3.41 14.89 0.74
C PHE A 491 -1.95 14.42 0.86
N ARG A 492 -1.01 15.02 0.11
CA ARG A 492 0.41 14.63 0.13
C ARG A 492 1.02 14.93 1.50
N MET A 493 0.55 15.97 2.17
CA MET A 493 0.94 16.27 3.55
C MET A 493 0.49 15.19 4.53
N VAL A 494 -0.78 14.78 4.48
CA VAL A 494 -1.29 13.71 5.34
C VAL A 494 -0.54 12.41 5.08
N GLU A 495 -0.28 12.10 3.81
CA GLU A 495 0.47 10.92 3.39
C GLU A 495 1.88 10.91 3.98
N ALA A 496 2.65 11.98 3.77
CA ALA A 496 4.03 12.08 4.23
C ALA A 496 4.20 12.21 5.75
N ILE A 497 3.27 12.85 6.45
CA ILE A 497 3.40 13.15 7.89
C ILE A 497 2.82 12.02 8.74
N MET A 498 1.71 11.42 8.34
CA MET A 498 0.96 10.47 9.16
C MET A 498 0.95 9.06 8.60
N ILE A 499 0.73 8.90 7.30
CA ILE A 499 0.47 7.58 6.70
C ILE A 499 1.77 6.81 6.45
N ASP A 500 2.71 7.37 5.72
CA ASP A 500 3.99 6.75 5.34
C ASP A 500 4.96 6.43 6.50
N PRO A 501 5.06 7.28 7.54
CA PRO A 501 5.93 6.99 8.68
C PRO A 501 5.27 6.09 9.74
N PHE A 502 3.93 6.04 9.82
CA PHE A 502 3.22 5.31 10.86
C PHE A 502 2.22 4.28 10.34
N SER A 503 1.07 4.72 9.79
CA SER A 503 -0.05 3.83 9.45
C SER A 503 0.37 2.70 8.51
N SER A 504 1.07 3.04 7.42
CA SER A 504 1.54 2.07 6.41
C SER A 504 2.59 1.11 6.95
N VAL A 505 3.44 1.58 7.86
CA VAL A 505 4.50 0.76 8.47
C VAL A 505 3.89 -0.24 9.44
N LEU A 506 2.99 0.22 10.32
CA LEU A 506 2.25 -0.64 11.26
C LEU A 506 1.39 -1.65 10.52
N ARG A 507 0.65 -1.21 9.50
CA ARG A 507 -0.10 -2.11 8.62
C ARG A 507 0.81 -3.19 8.05
N GLY A 508 1.97 -2.79 7.53
CA GLY A 508 2.98 -3.70 7.02
C GLY A 508 3.34 -4.77 8.05
N TRP A 509 3.68 -4.35 9.27
CA TRP A 509 4.02 -5.25 10.39
C TRP A 509 2.89 -6.20 10.74
N PHE A 510 1.65 -5.71 10.90
CA PHE A 510 0.49 -6.56 11.18
C PHE A 510 0.26 -7.59 10.06
N PHE A 511 0.36 -7.19 8.79
CA PHE A 511 0.27 -8.13 7.68
C PHE A 511 1.42 -9.14 7.68
N CYS A 512 2.65 -8.72 7.95
CA CYS A 512 3.82 -9.60 8.04
C CYS A 512 3.63 -10.66 9.14
N LEU A 513 3.22 -10.24 10.35
CA LEU A 513 2.88 -11.13 11.47
C LEU A 513 1.77 -12.13 11.08
N ALA A 514 0.76 -11.68 10.34
CA ALA A 514 -0.30 -12.56 9.86
C ALA A 514 0.20 -13.59 8.85
N PHE A 515 1.03 -13.21 7.88
CA PHE A 515 1.58 -14.13 6.89
C PHE A 515 2.53 -15.16 7.50
N VAL A 516 3.37 -14.74 8.46
CA VAL A 516 4.18 -15.69 9.25
C VAL A 516 3.26 -16.68 9.96
N SER A 517 2.22 -16.18 10.63
CA SER A 517 1.24 -17.02 11.36
C SER A 517 0.53 -18.00 10.42
N ILE A 518 0.12 -17.56 9.23
CA ILE A 518 -0.46 -18.43 8.19
C ILE A 518 0.53 -19.52 7.79
N GLY A 519 1.78 -19.16 7.49
CA GLY A 519 2.81 -20.13 7.12
C GLY A 519 3.06 -21.17 8.20
N LEU A 520 3.17 -20.72 9.47
CA LEU A 520 3.36 -21.59 10.63
C LEU A 520 2.20 -22.55 10.87
N GLU A 521 0.97 -22.24 10.46
CA GLU A 521 -0.17 -23.14 10.62
C GLU A 521 -0.37 -24.08 9.42
N SER A 522 0.36 -23.83 8.33
CA SER A 522 0.17 -24.52 7.06
C SER A 522 1.17 -25.65 6.86
N ASN A 523 0.71 -26.85 6.52
CA ASN A 523 1.57 -27.94 6.10
C ASN A 523 1.25 -28.40 4.67
N PHE A 524 2.26 -28.90 3.93
CA PHE A 524 2.12 -29.30 2.54
C PHE A 524 1.14 -30.46 2.34
N ARG A 525 0.97 -31.33 3.34
CA ARG A 525 0.03 -32.45 3.29
C ARG A 525 -1.42 -31.96 3.28
N ASP A 526 -1.73 -30.99 4.13
CA ASP A 526 -3.05 -30.36 4.24
C ASP A 526 -3.31 -29.50 3.01
N LEU A 527 -2.32 -28.75 2.51
CA LEU A 527 -2.45 -28.02 1.24
C LEU A 527 -2.70 -28.98 0.07
N ALA A 528 -1.98 -30.11 -0.01
CA ALA A 528 -2.19 -31.11 -1.05
C ALA A 528 -3.62 -31.69 -0.99
N SER A 529 -4.19 -31.86 0.21
CA SER A 529 -5.58 -32.28 0.36
C SER A 529 -6.60 -31.26 -0.19
N ARG A 530 -6.25 -29.97 -0.18
CA ARG A 530 -7.09 -28.88 -0.73
C ARG A 530 -7.04 -28.77 -2.25
N MET A 531 -6.08 -29.42 -2.90
CA MET A 531 -5.90 -29.31 -4.35
C MET A 531 -7.04 -29.96 -5.16
N GLU A 532 -7.93 -30.76 -4.57
CA GLU A 532 -9.09 -31.39 -5.24
C GLU A 532 -8.78 -31.97 -6.64
N GLY A 533 -7.58 -32.54 -6.84
CA GLY A 533 -7.13 -33.03 -8.15
C GLY A 533 -6.69 -31.94 -9.14
N GLY A 534 -6.18 -30.81 -8.65
CA GLY A 534 -5.68 -29.67 -9.46
C GLY A 534 -6.72 -28.59 -9.77
N LYS A 535 -7.99 -28.77 -9.38
CA LYS A 535 -9.08 -27.82 -9.68
C LYS A 535 -8.81 -26.36 -9.28
N PRO A 536 -8.25 -26.07 -8.08
CA PRO A 536 -7.90 -24.70 -7.70
C PRO A 536 -6.91 -24.05 -8.66
N MET A 537 -5.93 -24.82 -9.18
CA MET A 537 -4.95 -24.33 -10.12
C MET A 537 -5.58 -24.05 -11.49
N TYR A 538 -6.43 -24.95 -11.99
CA TYR A 538 -7.18 -24.70 -13.23
C TYR A 538 -8.08 -23.46 -13.11
N LEU A 539 -8.78 -23.32 -11.97
CA LEU A 539 -9.59 -22.13 -11.69
C LEU A 539 -8.73 -20.86 -11.73
N TYR A 540 -7.57 -20.87 -11.06
CA TYR A 540 -6.68 -19.72 -11.02
C TYR A 540 -6.17 -19.36 -12.42
N VAL A 541 -5.64 -20.33 -13.18
CA VAL A 541 -5.10 -20.08 -14.53
C VAL A 541 -6.16 -19.56 -15.50
N ILE A 542 -7.31 -20.23 -15.56
CA ILE A 542 -8.40 -19.85 -16.49
C ILE A 542 -9.01 -18.52 -16.07
N GLY A 543 -9.28 -18.35 -14.77
CA GLY A 543 -9.82 -17.11 -14.23
C GLY A 543 -8.90 -15.93 -14.42
N GLN A 544 -7.59 -16.12 -14.22
CA GLN A 544 -6.61 -15.06 -14.41
C GLN A 544 -6.40 -14.72 -15.89
N SER A 545 -6.44 -15.71 -16.78
CA SER A 545 -6.44 -15.46 -18.23
C SER A 545 -7.66 -14.65 -18.65
N PHE A 546 -8.85 -15.00 -18.15
CA PHE A 546 -10.07 -14.25 -18.38
C PHE A 546 -9.96 -12.82 -17.83
N ASN A 547 -9.44 -12.65 -16.61
CA ASN A 547 -9.19 -11.35 -15.99
C ASN A 547 -8.27 -10.49 -16.86
N MET A 548 -7.17 -11.05 -17.36
CA MET A 548 -6.25 -10.32 -18.24
C MET A 548 -6.93 -9.84 -19.53
N ILE A 549 -7.69 -10.71 -20.20
CA ILE A 549 -8.38 -10.37 -21.44
C ILE A 549 -9.46 -9.30 -21.20
N LEU A 550 -10.30 -9.50 -20.18
CA LEU A 550 -11.36 -8.56 -19.85
C LEU A 550 -10.80 -7.21 -19.42
N THR A 551 -9.76 -7.19 -18.58
CA THR A 551 -9.12 -5.95 -18.14
C THR A 551 -8.55 -5.19 -19.32
N LEU A 552 -7.87 -5.86 -20.26
CA LEU A 552 -7.34 -5.21 -21.45
C LEU A 552 -8.47 -4.59 -22.30
N LEU A 553 -9.56 -5.32 -22.50
CA LEU A 553 -10.73 -4.85 -23.25
C LEU A 553 -11.38 -3.62 -22.59
N VAL A 554 -11.60 -3.68 -21.27
CA VAL A 554 -12.22 -2.55 -20.54
C VAL A 554 -11.27 -1.38 -20.44
N ALA A 555 -9.97 -1.60 -20.24
CA ALA A 555 -8.96 -0.54 -20.24
C ALA A 555 -8.85 0.13 -21.61
N TRP A 556 -8.93 -0.65 -22.70
CA TRP A 556 -8.97 -0.11 -24.06
C TRP A 556 -10.23 0.73 -24.28
N LEU A 557 -11.41 0.23 -23.92
CA LEU A 557 -12.66 1.01 -23.98
C LEU A 557 -12.57 2.30 -23.17
N ALA A 558 -12.07 2.23 -21.94
CA ALA A 558 -12.02 3.37 -21.03
C ALA A 558 -11.01 4.42 -21.51
N PHE A 559 -9.75 4.05 -21.74
CA PHE A 559 -8.68 5.01 -21.99
C PHE A 559 -8.54 5.40 -23.47
N ILE A 560 -8.95 4.56 -24.43
CA ILE A 560 -8.80 4.85 -25.86
C ILE A 560 -10.08 5.42 -26.46
N ILE A 561 -11.24 4.88 -26.09
CA ILE A 561 -12.53 5.24 -26.74
C ILE A 561 -13.29 6.29 -25.95
N LEU A 562 -13.57 6.03 -24.68
CA LEU A 562 -14.47 6.87 -23.89
C LEU A 562 -13.77 8.11 -23.35
N PHE A 563 -12.50 7.97 -22.98
CA PHE A 563 -11.70 9.06 -22.42
C PHE A 563 -10.33 9.16 -23.11
N PRO A 564 -10.29 9.46 -24.43
CA PRO A 564 -9.06 9.53 -25.20
C PRO A 564 -8.09 10.61 -24.70
N ASN A 565 -8.62 11.66 -24.05
CA ASN A 565 -7.82 12.73 -23.45
C ASN A 565 -7.21 12.34 -22.08
N ALA A 566 -7.49 11.14 -21.57
CA ALA A 566 -6.87 10.62 -20.35
C ALA A 566 -5.48 9.99 -20.59
N ILE A 567 -5.06 9.90 -21.86
CA ILE A 567 -3.76 9.40 -22.33
C ILE A 567 -2.82 10.57 -22.62
#